data_AF-A0A963PFY6-F1
#
_entry.id   AF-A0A963PFY6-F1
#
_cell.length_a   1.000
_cell.length_b   1.000
_cell.length_c   1.000
_cell.angle_alpha   90.00
_cell.angle_beta   90.00
_cell.angle_gamma   90.00
#
_symmetry.space_group_name_H-M   'P 1'
#
loop_
_entity.id
_entity.type
_entity.pdbx_description
1 polymer ?
#
loop_
_entity_poly.entity_id
_entity_poly.type
_entity_poly.pdbx_seq_one_letter_code
_entity_poly.pdbx_strand_id
1 'polypeptide(L)'
;VSLTSADVPAEFIERERSVAAAKAAESGKPADIAAKMVEGSVQKYLKEVSLVDQVFVKAADGKQTVGAYLKGANTNVKGFTLYVVGEGIEKKVDDFAAEVAAQVAAAKGA
;
A
#
# COMPACT_ATOMS: atom_id res chain seq x y z
N VAL A 1 4.28 -5.53 3.01
CA VAL A 1 3.98 -6.28 1.77
C VAL A 1 4.42 -7.72 1.98
N SER A 2 3.55 -8.67 1.64
CA SER A 2 3.69 -10.09 1.95
C SER A 2 3.70 -10.92 0.65
N LEU A 3 4.15 -12.19 0.72
CA LEU A 3 4.15 -13.07 -0.45
C LEU A 3 2.73 -13.53 -0.80
N THR A 4 2.02 -14.10 0.17
CA THR A 4 0.62 -14.51 0.05
C THR A 4 -0.25 -13.78 1.05
N SER A 5 -1.57 -13.78 0.83
CA SER A 5 -2.54 -13.25 1.80
C SER A 5 -2.46 -13.92 3.18
N ALA A 6 -1.99 -15.17 3.26
CA ALA A 6 -1.79 -15.90 4.51
C ALA A 6 -0.58 -15.39 5.32
N ASP A 7 0.39 -14.76 4.64
CA ASP A 7 1.59 -14.20 5.26
C ASP A 7 1.36 -12.76 5.75
N VAL A 8 0.12 -12.26 5.71
CA VAL A 8 -0.23 -10.94 6.22
C VAL A 8 -0.50 -11.04 7.73
N PRO A 9 0.24 -10.31 8.59
CA PRO A 9 -0.01 -10.30 10.03
C PRO A 9 -1.46 -9.97 10.38
N ALA A 10 -2.04 -10.75 11.31
CA ALA A 10 -3.42 -10.58 11.75
C ALA A 10 -3.70 -9.17 12.30
N GLU A 11 -2.71 -8.54 12.94
CA GLU A 11 -2.82 -7.15 13.43
C GLU A 11 -3.19 -6.17 12.31
N PHE A 12 -2.58 -6.30 11.13
CA PHE A 12 -2.88 -5.41 10.01
C PHE A 12 -4.26 -5.68 9.41
N ILE A 13 -4.68 -6.96 9.37
CA ILE A 13 -6.02 -7.35 8.92
C ILE A 13 -7.09 -6.75 9.85
N GLU A 14 -6.89 -6.87 11.16
CA GLU A 14 -7.83 -6.34 12.16
C GLU A 14 -7.85 -4.81 12.18
N ARG A 15 -6.70 -4.17 11.96
CA ARG A 15 -6.65 -2.71 11.80
C ARG A 15 -7.44 -2.26 10.58
N GLU A 16 -7.27 -2.91 9.43
CA GLU A 16 -8.06 -2.59 8.22
C GLU A 16 -9.54 -2.87 8.45
N ARG A 17 -9.89 -3.99 9.10
CA ARG A 17 -11.27 -4.32 9.46
C ARG A 17 -11.90 -3.25 10.33
N SER A 18 -11.17 -2.74 11.33
CA SER A 18 -11.62 -1.65 12.20
C SER A 18 -11.89 -0.36 11.42
N VAL A 19 -10.96 0.03 10.53
CA VAL A 19 -11.13 1.20 9.66
C VAL A 19 -12.34 1.03 8.73
N ALA A 20 -12.51 -0.15 8.14
CA ALA A 20 -13.64 -0.45 7.28
C ALA A 20 -14.97 -0.46 8.03
N ALA A 21 -14.99 -0.96 9.27
CA ALA A 21 -16.17 -0.97 10.13
C ALA A 21 -16.60 0.44 10.51
N ALA A 22 -15.65 1.32 10.83
CA ALA A 22 -15.94 2.74 11.08
C ALA A 22 -16.60 3.41 9.85
N LYS A 23 -16.02 3.20 8.66
CA LYS A 23 -16.60 3.71 7.39
C LYS A 23 -17.98 3.13 7.10
N ALA A 24 -18.20 1.85 7.42
CA ALA A 24 -19.48 1.21 7.20
C ALA A 24 -20.57 1.75 8.17
N ALA A 25 -20.21 2.03 9.42
CA ALA A 25 -21.12 2.62 10.42
C ALA A 25 -21.59 4.02 10.02
N GLU A 26 -20.70 4.84 9.46
CA GLU A 26 -21.03 6.18 8.94
C GLU A 26 -21.92 6.15 7.69
N SER A 27 -22.00 5.01 6.99
CA SER A 27 -22.72 4.92 5.71
C SER A 27 -24.24 4.83 5.83
N GLY A 28 -24.78 4.61 7.04
CA GLY A 28 -26.22 4.48 7.30
C GLY A 28 -26.89 3.25 6.65
N LYS A 29 -26.10 2.30 6.14
CA LYS A 29 -26.60 1.11 5.46
C LYS A 29 -27.02 0.00 6.43
N PRO A 30 -27.94 -0.89 6.01
CA PRO A 30 -28.31 -2.07 6.80
C PRO A 30 -27.10 -2.94 7.21
N ALA A 31 -27.22 -3.62 8.35
CA ALA A 31 -26.12 -4.38 8.97
C ALA A 31 -25.52 -5.47 8.06
N ASP A 32 -26.34 -6.11 7.24
CA ASP A 32 -25.91 -7.12 6.27
C ASP A 32 -25.07 -6.51 5.13
N ILE A 33 -25.42 -5.30 4.68
CA ILE A 33 -24.65 -4.56 3.67
C ILE A 33 -23.36 -4.01 4.27
N ALA A 34 -23.42 -3.49 5.50
CA ALA A 34 -22.26 -3.01 6.23
C ALA A 34 -21.22 -4.13 6.42
N ALA A 35 -21.65 -5.33 6.80
CA ALA A 35 -20.78 -6.50 6.94
C ALA A 35 -20.09 -6.87 5.61
N LYS A 36 -20.85 -6.91 4.50
CA LYS A 36 -20.29 -7.16 3.16
C LYS A 36 -19.30 -6.08 2.71
N MET A 37 -19.52 -4.83 3.09
CA MET A 37 -18.59 -3.74 2.81
C MET A 37 -17.26 -3.91 3.55
N VAL A 38 -17.33 -4.28 4.84
CA VAL A 38 -16.13 -4.55 5.65
C VAL A 38 -15.34 -5.71 5.05
N GLU A 39 -16.01 -6.82 4.75
CA GLU A 39 -15.37 -7.99 4.14
C GLU A 39 -14.75 -7.65 2.79
N GLY A 40 -15.46 -6.92 1.94
CA GLY A 40 -14.93 -6.46 0.66
C GLY A 40 -13.70 -5.57 0.80
N SER A 41 -13.66 -4.68 1.81
CA SER A 41 -12.48 -3.83 2.08
C SER A 41 -11.27 -4.66 2.51
N VAL A 42 -11.48 -5.63 3.42
CA VAL A 42 -10.41 -6.53 3.87
C VAL A 42 -9.89 -7.38 2.72
N GLN A 43 -10.77 -7.94 1.88
CA GLN A 43 -10.38 -8.71 0.70
C GLN A 43 -9.60 -7.85 -0.31
N LYS A 44 -10.01 -6.59 -0.50
CA LYS A 44 -9.28 -5.65 -1.35
C LYS A 44 -7.89 -5.38 -0.78
N TYR A 45 -7.79 -5.08 0.51
CA TYR A 45 -6.52 -4.84 1.18
C TYR A 45 -5.56 -6.01 1.01
N LEU A 46 -6.02 -7.25 1.26
CA LEU A 46 -5.22 -8.45 1.08
C LEU A 46 -4.67 -8.59 -0.35
N LYS A 47 -5.48 -8.28 -1.37
CA LYS A 47 -5.05 -8.26 -2.79
C LYS A 47 -4.02 -7.17 -3.10
N GLU A 48 -4.05 -6.07 -2.37
CA GLU A 48 -3.09 -4.97 -2.56
C GLU A 48 -1.76 -5.23 -1.85
N VAL A 49 -1.76 -5.92 -0.71
CA VAL A 49 -0.55 -6.13 0.10
C VAL A 49 0.13 -7.48 -0.09
N SER A 50 -0.46 -8.41 -0.85
CA SER A 50 0.14 -9.72 -1.13
C SER A 50 0.50 -9.91 -2.61
N LEU A 51 1.76 -10.29 -2.87
CA LEU A 51 2.31 -10.37 -4.22
C LEU A 51 1.52 -11.31 -5.14
N VAL A 52 1.14 -12.49 -4.64
CA VAL A 52 0.47 -13.53 -5.44
C VAL A 52 -0.92 -13.09 -5.90
N ASP A 53 -1.60 -12.25 -5.13
CA ASP A 53 -2.98 -11.82 -5.41
C ASP A 53 -3.04 -10.51 -6.22
N GLN A 54 -1.91 -9.81 -6.38
CA GLN A 54 -1.80 -8.62 -7.22
C GLN A 54 -1.96 -8.94 -8.71
N VAL A 55 -2.51 -7.96 -9.44
CA VAL A 55 -2.54 -7.99 -10.92
C VAL A 55 -1.10 -7.96 -11.44
N PHE A 56 -0.78 -8.87 -12.35
CA PHE A 56 0.53 -8.92 -12.98
C PHE A 56 0.69 -7.71 -13.90
N VAL A 57 1.72 -6.90 -13.66
CA VAL A 57 1.98 -5.65 -14.41
C VAL A 57 2.15 -5.83 -15.91
N LYS A 58 2.46 -7.05 -16.38
CA LYS A 58 2.59 -7.39 -17.82
C LYS A 58 1.42 -8.22 -18.35
N ALA A 59 0.32 -8.33 -17.60
CA ALA A 59 -0.86 -9.04 -18.06
C ALA A 59 -1.44 -8.35 -19.31
N ALA A 60 -1.54 -9.08 -20.42
CA ALA A 60 -2.05 -8.54 -21.68
C ALA A 60 -3.51 -8.07 -21.59
N ASP A 61 -4.30 -8.70 -20.72
CA ASP A 61 -5.71 -8.36 -20.46
C ASP A 61 -5.90 -7.44 -19.25
N GLY A 62 -4.82 -7.10 -18.54
CA GLY A 62 -4.84 -6.32 -17.30
C GLY A 62 -5.57 -7.01 -16.13
N LYS A 63 -5.83 -8.31 -16.20
CA LYS A 63 -6.63 -9.06 -15.21
C LYS A 63 -5.89 -10.24 -14.60
N GLN A 64 -4.96 -10.84 -15.33
CA GLN A 64 -4.17 -11.96 -14.80
C GLN A 64 -3.39 -11.56 -13.55
N THR A 65 -3.55 -12.29 -12.45
CA THR A 65 -2.75 -12.09 -11.23
C THR A 65 -1.38 -12.74 -11.35
N VAL A 66 -0.44 -12.32 -10.50
CA VAL A 66 0.88 -12.96 -10.40
C VAL A 66 0.74 -14.45 -10.08
N GLY A 67 -0.16 -14.83 -9.17
CA GLY A 67 -0.45 -16.22 -8.85
C GLY A 67 -1.00 -17.02 -10.03
N ALA A 68 -1.90 -16.43 -10.83
CA ALA A 68 -2.42 -17.07 -12.03
C ALA A 68 -1.32 -17.28 -13.09
N TYR A 69 -0.43 -16.30 -13.24
CA TYR A 69 0.75 -16.41 -14.11
C TYR A 69 1.70 -17.54 -13.66
N LEU A 70 2.03 -17.59 -12.37
CA LEU A 70 2.90 -18.61 -11.78
C LEU A 70 2.34 -20.02 -11.94
N LYS A 71 1.03 -20.20 -11.73
CA LYS A 71 0.32 -21.47 -11.97
C LYS A 71 0.44 -21.91 -13.44
N GLY A 72 0.21 -21.00 -14.39
CA GLY A 72 0.36 -21.30 -15.82
C GLY A 72 1.78 -21.69 -16.21
N ALA A 73 2.79 -21.17 -15.50
CA ALA A 73 4.20 -21.52 -15.68
C ALA A 73 4.67 -22.73 -14.84
N ASN A 74 3.77 -23.38 -14.09
CA ASN A 74 4.09 -24.48 -13.17
C ASN A 74 5.24 -24.16 -12.20
N THR A 75 5.25 -22.96 -11.64
CA THR A 75 6.33 -22.49 -10.75
C THR A 75 5.80 -21.65 -9.59
N ASN A 76 6.64 -21.37 -8.59
CA ASN A 76 6.29 -20.60 -7.39
C ASN A 76 7.44 -19.64 -7.00
N VAL A 77 7.09 -18.55 -6.32
CA VAL A 77 8.04 -17.62 -5.70
C VAL A 77 8.25 -18.03 -4.24
N LYS A 78 9.50 -18.11 -3.79
CA LYS A 78 9.84 -18.48 -2.40
C LYS A 78 9.94 -17.29 -1.45
N GLY A 79 10.25 -16.11 -1.98
CA GLY A 79 10.45 -14.89 -1.21
C GLY A 79 10.95 -13.77 -2.11
N PHE A 80 10.83 -12.54 -1.62
CA PHE A 80 11.34 -11.35 -2.29
C PHE A 80 11.74 -10.30 -1.26
N THR A 81 12.56 -9.35 -1.69
CA THR A 81 12.91 -8.17 -0.89
C THR A 81 12.92 -6.98 -1.84
N LEU A 82 12.25 -5.90 -1.44
CA LEU A 82 12.21 -4.65 -2.17
C LEU A 82 13.00 -3.62 -1.37
N TYR A 83 14.02 -3.03 -1.99
CA TYR A 83 14.75 -1.89 -1.42
C TYR A 83 14.33 -0.63 -2.15
N VAL A 84 13.91 0.39 -1.40
CA VAL A 84 13.58 1.71 -1.95
C VAL A 84 14.55 2.73 -1.37
N VAL A 85 15.21 3.48 -2.26
CA VAL A 85 16.14 4.53 -1.85
C VAL A 85 15.38 5.60 -1.07
N GLY A 86 15.84 5.89 0.16
CA GLY A 86 15.21 6.87 1.04
C GLY A 86 13.99 6.36 1.81
N GLU A 87 13.68 5.07 1.76
CA GLU A 87 12.63 4.49 2.60
C GLU A 87 12.93 4.74 4.09
N GLY A 88 11.96 5.31 4.81
CA GLY A 88 12.10 5.67 6.22
C GLY A 88 12.96 6.92 6.50
N ILE A 89 13.47 7.60 5.47
CA ILE A 89 14.21 8.86 5.62
C ILE A 89 13.24 10.03 5.45
N GLU A 90 13.15 10.89 6.46
CA GLU A 90 12.41 12.15 6.33
C GLU A 90 13.07 13.02 5.26
N LYS A 91 12.34 13.28 4.18
CA LYS A 91 12.81 14.14 3.11
C LYS A 91 12.85 15.57 3.64
N LYS A 92 14.05 16.12 3.78
CA LYS A 92 14.23 17.55 4.07
C LYS A 92 13.56 18.37 2.97
N VAL A 93 12.69 19.29 3.38
CA VAL A 93 12.10 20.28 2.50
C VAL A 93 12.90 21.56 2.69
N ASP A 94 13.88 21.74 1.82
CA ASP A 94 14.72 22.93 1.84
C ASP A 94 14.09 24.01 0.94
N ASP A 95 13.88 25.21 1.49
CA ASP A 95 13.43 26.38 0.73
C ASP A 95 14.66 27.13 0.22
N PHE A 96 15.06 26.79 -1.01
CA PHE A 96 16.20 27.41 -1.67
C PHE A 96 16.09 28.95 -1.75
N ALA A 97 14.88 29.51 -1.87
CA ALA A 97 14.70 30.95 -1.93
C ALA A 97 14.97 31.60 -0.57
N ALA A 98 14.51 30.97 0.52
CA ALA A 98 14.81 31.41 1.88
C ALA A 98 16.31 31.28 2.20
N GLU A 99 16.96 30.20 1.78
CA GLU A 99 18.41 30.02 1.95
C GLU A 99 19.22 31.07 1.20
N VAL A 100 18.87 31.36 -0.07
CA VAL A 100 19.52 32.40 -0.87
C VAL A 100 19.28 33.78 -0.26
N ALA A 101 18.06 34.08 0.19
CA ALA A 101 17.73 35.34 0.85
C ALA A 101 18.54 35.53 2.15
N ALA A 102 18.69 34.48 2.95
CA ALA A 102 19.49 34.49 4.18
C ALA A 102 20.98 34.76 3.90
N GLN A 103 21.55 34.12 2.87
CA GLN A 103 22.94 34.35 2.47
C GLN A 103 23.19 35.79 2.00
N VAL A 104 22.28 36.34 1.18
CA VAL A 104 22.38 37.73 0.70
C VAL A 104 22.22 38.73 1.84
N ALA A 105 21.35 38.47 2.81
CA ALA A 105 21.19 39.31 3.99
C ALA A 105 22.43 39.29 4.89
N ALA A 106 23.00 38.10 5.14
CA ALA A 106 24.21 37.94 5.94
C ALA A 106 25.43 38.65 5.30
N ALA A 107 25.55 38.61 3.97
CA ALA A 107 26.62 39.28 3.24
C ALA A 107 26.51 40.82 3.22
N LYS A 108 25.31 41.38 3.43
CA LYS A 108 25.07 42.84 3.49
C LYS A 108 25.24 43.42 4.90
N GLY A 109 25.28 42.57 5.92
CA GLY A 109 25.46 42.97 7.32
C GLY A 109 26.89 42.90 7.85
N ALA A 110 27.84 42.42 7.02
CA ALA A 110 29.28 42.41 7.28
C ALA A 110 29.98 43.55 6.51
#